data_AF-M7MTW2-F1
#
_entry.id   AF-M7MTW2-F1
#
_cell.length_a   1.000
_cell.length_b   1.000
_cell.length_c   1.000
_cell.angle_alpha   90.00
_cell.angle_beta   90.00
_cell.angle_gamma   90.00
#
_symmetry.space_group_name_H-M   'P 1'
#
loop_
_entity.id
_entity.type
_entity.pdbx_description
1 polymer ?
#
loop_
_entity_poly.entity_id
_entity_poly.type
_entity_poly.pdbx_seq_one_letter_code
_entity_poly.pdbx_strand_id
1 'polypeptide(L)'
;MRELNEPQARHLAGILNIIRPDWPVPSLLTLIWEHRAQPDFPALVVAAVTKAQDRTCKTPAPIFTPGAHWPEAVRDKLPALPRCRDHDTEDAPTCRSCLADVKTGDRPETMIGKRLALPTPPVGSTKQANTSPAERIRSDLRAAKDARRAIPHPDPTEPPSPAKNQNGATP
;
A
#
# COMPACT_ATOMS: atom_id res chain seq x y z
N MET A 1 -32.04 -23.45 -1.30
CA MET A 1 -31.96 -22.12 -1.94
C MET A 1 -32.51 -22.27 -3.35
N ARG A 2 -33.40 -21.39 -3.82
CA ARG A 2 -33.84 -21.45 -5.22
C ARG A 2 -32.73 -20.85 -6.08
N GLU A 3 -32.15 -21.67 -6.95
CA GLU A 3 -31.16 -21.20 -7.91
C GLU A 3 -31.82 -20.34 -8.98
N LEU A 4 -31.03 -19.42 -9.55
CA LEU A 4 -31.46 -18.58 -10.64
C LEU A 4 -31.61 -19.40 -11.93
N ASN A 5 -32.76 -19.29 -12.60
CA ASN A 5 -32.97 -19.94 -13.90
C ASN A 5 -32.61 -19.03 -15.08
N GLU A 6 -32.41 -19.63 -16.26
CA GLU A 6 -31.99 -18.90 -17.47
C GLU A 6 -33.00 -17.81 -17.90
N PRO A 7 -34.33 -18.06 -17.92
CA PRO A 7 -35.29 -17.00 -18.21
C PRO A 7 -35.20 -15.80 -17.25
N GLN A 8 -35.02 -16.03 -15.95
CA GLN A 8 -34.85 -14.96 -14.96
C GLN A 8 -33.58 -14.14 -15.22
N ALA A 9 -32.46 -14.81 -15.51
CA ALA A 9 -31.20 -14.14 -15.86
C ALA A 9 -31.35 -13.27 -17.11
N ARG A 10 -32.02 -13.77 -18.15
CA ARG A 10 -32.26 -13.05 -19.41
C ARG A 10 -33.17 -11.83 -19.21
N HIS A 11 -34.26 -11.96 -18.46
CA HIS A 11 -35.12 -10.83 -18.15
C HIS A 11 -34.40 -9.77 -17.32
N LEU A 12 -33.66 -10.17 -16.29
CA LEU A 12 -32.89 -9.24 -15.48
C LEU A 12 -31.83 -8.50 -16.32
N ALA A 13 -31.08 -9.21 -17.16
CA ALA A 13 -30.11 -8.58 -18.06
C ALA A 13 -30.75 -7.57 -19.02
N GLY A 14 -31.93 -7.87 -19.56
CA GLY A 14 -32.69 -6.95 -20.39
C GLY A 14 -33.09 -5.67 -19.65
N ILE A 15 -33.63 -5.80 -18.43
CA ILE A 15 -34.00 -4.65 -17.58
C ILE A 15 -32.77 -3.79 -17.26
N LEU A 16 -31.65 -4.41 -16.88
CA LEU A 16 -30.42 -3.69 -16.56
C LEU A 16 -29.86 -2.96 -17.79
N ASN A 17 -29.95 -3.54 -18.98
CA ASN A 17 -29.51 -2.88 -20.21
C ASN A 17 -30.38 -1.67 -20.58
N ILE A 18 -31.68 -1.69 -20.25
CA ILE A 18 -32.55 -0.51 -20.42
C ILE A 18 -32.09 0.63 -19.50
N ILE A 19 -31.72 0.33 -18.25
CA ILE A 19 -31.23 1.33 -17.30
C ILE A 19 -29.80 1.80 -17.66
N ARG A 20 -28.97 0.86 -18.15
CA ARG A 20 -27.56 1.04 -18.50
C ARG A 20 -27.27 0.47 -19.89
N PRO A 21 -27.53 1.24 -20.95
CA PRO A 21 -27.27 0.79 -22.33
C PRO A 21 -25.80 0.48 -22.60
N ASP A 22 -24.89 1.05 -21.80
CA ASP A 22 -23.46 0.77 -21.82
C ASP A 22 -23.08 -0.61 -21.26
N TRP A 23 -24.01 -1.32 -20.62
CA TRP A 23 -23.82 -2.68 -20.13
C TRP A 23 -24.45 -3.67 -21.11
N PRO A 24 -23.66 -4.29 -22.02
CA PRO A 24 -24.22 -5.15 -23.05
C PRO A 24 -24.81 -6.43 -22.44
N VAL A 25 -25.97 -6.85 -22.96
CA VAL A 25 -26.72 -8.02 -22.49
C VAL A 25 -25.87 -9.31 -22.41
N PRO A 26 -25.01 -9.64 -23.38
CA PRO A 26 -24.14 -10.82 -23.28
C PRO A 26 -23.22 -10.79 -22.05
N SER A 27 -22.62 -9.64 -21.73
CA SER A 27 -21.76 -9.49 -20.55
C SER A 27 -22.55 -9.60 -19.25
N LEU A 28 -23.76 -9.03 -19.20
CA LEU A 28 -24.66 -9.18 -18.06
C LEU A 28 -25.07 -10.64 -17.84
N LEU A 29 -25.42 -11.36 -18.91
CA LEU A 29 -25.77 -12.76 -18.85
C LEU A 29 -24.63 -13.62 -18.31
N THR A 30 -23.40 -13.44 -18.82
CA THR A 30 -22.22 -14.16 -18.31
C THR A 30 -22.03 -13.91 -16.82
N LEU A 31 -22.04 -12.64 -16.40
CA LEU A 31 -21.82 -12.23 -15.01
C LEU A 31 -22.91 -12.79 -14.07
N ILE A 32 -24.17 -12.70 -14.47
CA ILE A 32 -25.31 -13.23 -13.71
C ILE A 32 -25.24 -14.77 -13.61
N TRP A 33 -24.81 -15.44 -14.68
CA TRP A 33 -24.69 -16.90 -14.71
C TRP A 33 -23.54 -17.44 -13.86
N GLU A 34 -22.41 -16.73 -13.81
CA GLU A 34 -21.29 -17.00 -12.90
C GLU A 34 -21.72 -16.91 -11.44
N HIS A 35 -22.65 -16.01 -11.14
CA HIS A 35 -23.13 -15.73 -9.79
C HIS A 35 -24.51 -16.35 -9.51
N ARG A 36 -24.96 -17.34 -10.28
CA ARG A 36 -26.29 -17.97 -10.12
C ARG A 36 -26.52 -18.66 -8.77
N ALA A 37 -25.44 -18.95 -8.05
CA ALA A 37 -25.45 -19.51 -6.70
C ALA A 37 -25.63 -18.43 -5.61
N GLN A 38 -25.67 -17.15 -5.97
CA GLN A 38 -25.94 -16.07 -5.02
C GLN A 38 -27.35 -16.18 -4.42
N PRO A 39 -27.55 -15.57 -3.24
CA PRO A 39 -28.81 -15.68 -2.53
C PRO A 39 -29.99 -15.08 -3.32
N ASP A 40 -31.18 -15.42 -2.84
CA ASP A 40 -32.52 -15.20 -3.41
C ASP A 40 -32.69 -14.17 -4.55
N PHE A 41 -33.36 -14.59 -5.63
CA PHE A 41 -33.55 -13.78 -6.85
C PHE A 41 -34.10 -12.37 -6.60
N PRO A 42 -35.13 -12.15 -5.75
CA PRO A 42 -35.60 -10.80 -5.42
C PRO A 42 -34.51 -9.90 -4.85
N ALA A 43 -33.62 -10.42 -4.00
CA ALA A 43 -32.53 -9.65 -3.42
C ALA A 43 -31.49 -9.27 -4.49
N LEU A 44 -31.19 -10.20 -5.41
CA LEU A 44 -30.34 -9.91 -6.56
C LEU A 44 -30.94 -8.81 -7.45
N VAL A 45 -32.25 -8.84 -7.72
CA VAL A 45 -32.91 -7.80 -8.52
C VAL A 45 -32.78 -6.43 -7.86
N VAL A 46 -33.03 -6.33 -6.55
CA VAL A 46 -32.89 -5.07 -5.80
C VAL A 46 -31.44 -4.56 -5.86
N ALA A 47 -30.46 -5.43 -5.58
CA ALA A 47 -29.05 -5.09 -5.61
C ALA A 47 -28.60 -4.62 -7.00
N ALA A 48 -29.03 -5.33 -8.04
CA ALA A 48 -28.68 -5.03 -9.43
C ALA A 48 -29.29 -3.70 -9.91
N VAL A 49 -30.57 -3.46 -9.64
CA VAL A 49 -31.24 -2.19 -10.00
C VAL A 49 -30.63 -1.02 -9.23
N THR A 50 -30.38 -1.18 -7.94
CA THR A 50 -29.74 -0.14 -7.10
C THR A 50 -28.37 0.23 -7.67
N LYS A 51 -27.56 -0.75 -8.08
CA LYS A 51 -26.24 -0.50 -8.69
C LYS A 51 -26.32 0.03 -10.11
N ALA A 52 -27.32 -0.36 -10.90
CA ALA A 52 -27.53 0.19 -12.23
C ALA A 52 -27.90 1.68 -12.19
N GLN A 53 -28.62 2.12 -11.15
CA GLN A 53 -28.97 3.53 -10.93
C GLN A 53 -27.78 4.40 -10.47
N ASP A 54 -26.75 3.79 -9.88
CA ASP A 54 -25.54 4.47 -9.46
C ASP A 54 -24.70 4.93 -10.68
N ARG A 55 -24.67 6.25 -10.92
CA ARG A 55 -23.95 6.87 -12.03
C ARG A 55 -22.43 6.72 -11.92
N THR A 56 -21.91 6.47 -10.71
CA THR A 56 -20.46 6.26 -10.50
C THR A 56 -20.03 4.85 -10.90
N CYS A 57 -20.97 3.90 -10.94
CA CYS A 57 -20.72 2.51 -11.26
C CYS A 57 -20.55 2.32 -12.77
N LYS A 58 -19.33 2.20 -13.28
CA LYS A 58 -19.08 2.08 -14.74
C LYS A 58 -19.32 0.67 -15.29
N THR A 59 -19.23 -0.37 -14.46
CA THR A 59 -19.31 -1.76 -14.88
C THR A 59 -20.34 -2.52 -14.04
N PRO A 60 -20.89 -3.64 -14.51
CA PRO A 60 -21.89 -4.41 -13.76
C PRO A 60 -21.29 -5.27 -12.63
N ALA A 61 -19.98 -5.52 -12.62
CA ALA A 61 -19.32 -6.37 -11.62
C ALA A 61 -19.62 -6.02 -10.15
N PRO A 62 -19.69 -4.73 -9.74
CA PRO A 62 -19.98 -4.35 -8.35
C PRO A 62 -21.36 -4.76 -7.83
N ILE A 63 -22.30 -5.21 -8.69
CA ILE A 63 -23.58 -5.79 -8.25
C ILE A 63 -23.33 -6.93 -7.26
N PHE A 64 -22.37 -7.80 -7.57
CA PHE A 64 -22.07 -9.02 -6.81
C PHE A 64 -21.10 -8.80 -5.64
N THR A 65 -20.59 -7.59 -5.48
CA THR A 65 -19.78 -7.20 -4.31
C THR A 65 -20.73 -6.97 -3.13
N PRO A 66 -20.44 -7.49 -1.92
CA PRO A 66 -21.20 -7.15 -0.72
C PRO A 66 -21.20 -5.64 -0.46
N GLY A 67 -22.34 -5.08 -0.06
CA GLY A 67 -22.46 -3.64 0.17
C GLY A 67 -23.86 -3.20 0.58
N ALA A 68 -24.03 -1.88 0.77
CA ALA A 68 -25.29 -1.28 1.18
C ALA A 68 -26.42 -1.38 0.13
N HIS A 69 -26.08 -1.71 -1.12
CA HIS A 69 -27.07 -1.96 -2.17
C HIS A 69 -27.78 -3.31 -2.03
N TRP A 70 -27.26 -4.21 -1.19
CA TRP A 70 -27.93 -5.46 -0.85
C TRP A 70 -28.92 -5.26 0.31
N PRO A 71 -30.11 -5.90 0.26
CA PRO A 71 -31.03 -5.91 1.39
C PRO A 71 -30.38 -6.47 2.66
N GLU A 72 -30.66 -5.84 3.81
CA GLU A 72 -30.07 -6.19 5.10
C GLU A 72 -30.22 -7.68 5.45
N ALA A 73 -31.40 -8.26 5.21
CA ALA A 73 -31.72 -9.66 5.46
C ALA A 73 -30.87 -10.69 4.68
N VAL A 74 -30.13 -10.23 3.67
CA VAL A 74 -29.33 -11.08 2.77
C VAL A 74 -27.84 -10.75 2.83
N ARG A 75 -27.46 -9.59 3.38
CA ARG A 75 -26.07 -9.15 3.48
C ARG A 75 -25.16 -10.15 4.18
N ASP A 76 -25.63 -10.77 5.26
CA ASP A 76 -24.85 -11.74 6.04
C ASP A 76 -24.68 -13.10 5.33
N LYS A 77 -25.47 -13.36 4.29
CA LYS A 77 -25.43 -14.58 3.49
C LYS A 77 -24.53 -14.46 2.26
N LEU A 78 -24.05 -13.25 1.97
CA LEU A 78 -23.13 -13.02 0.86
C LEU A 78 -21.75 -13.57 1.21
N PRO A 79 -20.99 -14.06 0.21
CA PRO A 79 -19.64 -14.51 0.44
C PRO A 79 -18.79 -13.37 1.00
N ALA A 80 -18.04 -13.65 2.06
CA ALA A 80 -17.09 -12.71 2.62
C ALA A 80 -16.08 -12.31 1.54
N LEU A 81 -15.73 -11.02 1.53
CA LEU A 81 -14.71 -10.52 0.62
C LEU A 81 -13.36 -11.17 0.95
N PRO A 82 -12.49 -11.39 -0.06
CA PRO A 82 -11.15 -11.86 0.20
C PRO A 82 -10.41 -10.85 1.08
N ARG A 83 -9.66 -11.34 2.07
CA ARG A 83 -8.82 -10.48 2.91
C ARG A 83 -7.68 -9.88 2.11
N CYS A 84 -7.25 -8.67 2.48
CA CYS A 84 -6.10 -8.03 1.88
C CYS A 84 -4.83 -8.85 2.19
N ARG A 85 -3.97 -9.03 1.18
CA ARG A 85 -2.75 -9.85 1.32
C ARG A 85 -1.64 -9.22 2.17
N ASP A 86 -1.71 -7.90 2.35
CA ASP A 86 -0.75 -7.12 3.14
C ASP A 86 -1.34 -6.70 4.50
N HIS A 87 -2.68 -6.68 4.63
CA HIS A 87 -3.40 -6.28 5.84
C HIS A 87 -4.58 -7.23 6.08
N ASP A 88 -4.33 -8.33 6.79
CA ASP A 88 -5.28 -9.45 6.97
C ASP A 88 -6.58 -9.08 7.72
N THR A 89 -6.58 -8.00 8.47
CA THR A 89 -7.75 -7.47 9.21
C THR A 89 -8.78 -6.78 8.33
N GLU A 90 -8.42 -6.44 7.09
CA GLU A 90 -9.25 -5.64 6.18
C GLU A 90 -9.57 -6.42 4.90
N ASP A 91 -10.70 -6.09 4.27
CA ASP A 91 -11.07 -6.68 2.99
C ASP A 91 -10.22 -6.11 1.86
N ALA A 92 -9.79 -6.97 0.92
CA ALA A 92 -8.89 -6.61 -0.17
C ALA A 92 -9.32 -5.36 -0.97
N PRO A 93 -10.57 -5.24 -1.46
CA PRO A 93 -10.95 -4.10 -2.31
C PRO A 93 -11.12 -2.79 -1.54
N THR A 94 -11.30 -2.82 -0.22
CA THR A 94 -11.60 -1.65 0.62
C THR A 94 -10.57 -1.41 1.71
N CYS A 95 -9.39 -2.03 1.59
CA CYS A 95 -8.35 -1.96 2.60
C CYS A 95 -7.89 -0.51 2.83
N ARG A 96 -8.15 0.00 4.03
CA ARG A 96 -7.88 1.39 4.41
C ARG A 96 -6.40 1.75 4.32
N SER A 97 -5.52 0.84 4.74
CA SER A 97 -4.07 1.03 4.65
C SER A 97 -3.61 1.09 3.19
N CYS A 98 -4.07 0.18 2.32
CA CYS A 98 -3.75 0.25 0.89
C CYS A 98 -4.29 1.54 0.24
N LEU A 99 -5.48 2.00 0.64
CA LEU A 99 -6.03 3.27 0.16
C LEU A 99 -5.21 4.47 0.65
N ALA A 100 -4.63 4.39 1.85
CA ALA A 100 -3.70 5.40 2.35
C ALA A 100 -2.40 5.41 1.53
N ASP A 101 -1.81 4.25 1.25
CA ASP A 101 -0.60 4.12 0.40
C ASP A 101 -0.81 4.69 -1.00
N VAL A 102 -2.01 4.52 -1.57
CA VAL A 102 -2.37 5.11 -2.88
C VAL A 102 -2.42 6.63 -2.80
N LYS A 103 -2.92 7.18 -1.69
CA LYS A 103 -2.96 8.64 -1.48
C LYS A 103 -1.58 9.25 -1.24
N THR A 104 -0.66 8.51 -0.60
CA THR A 104 0.73 8.95 -0.39
C THR A 104 1.62 8.74 -1.63
N GLY A 105 1.17 7.93 -2.59
CA GLY A 105 1.89 7.62 -3.82
C GLY A 105 2.81 6.41 -3.73
N ASP A 106 2.78 5.68 -2.61
CA ASP A 106 3.61 4.50 -2.35
C ASP A 106 3.05 3.24 -3.04
N ARG A 107 1.78 3.29 -3.47
CA ARG A 107 1.09 2.18 -4.14
C ARG A 107 0.27 2.67 -5.34
N PRO A 108 0.28 1.97 -6.49
CA PRO A 108 -0.65 2.28 -7.57
C PRO A 108 -2.07 1.75 -7.26
N GLU A 109 -3.11 2.46 -7.71
CA GLU A 109 -4.53 2.12 -7.45
C GLU A 109 -4.89 0.69 -7.90
N THR A 110 -4.25 0.19 -8.97
CA THR A 110 -4.45 -1.17 -9.49
C THR A 110 -3.93 -2.28 -8.57
N MET A 111 -3.19 -1.92 -7.52
CA MET A 111 -2.56 -2.84 -6.55
C MET A 111 -3.23 -2.83 -5.17
N ILE A 112 -4.39 -2.18 -5.01
CA ILE A 112 -5.16 -2.28 -3.75
C ILE A 112 -5.51 -3.75 -3.48
N GLY A 113 -5.29 -4.21 -2.23
CA GLY A 113 -5.62 -5.57 -1.79
C GLY A 113 -4.65 -6.67 -2.24
N LYS A 114 -3.70 -6.35 -3.13
CA LYS A 114 -2.69 -7.27 -3.66
C LYS A 114 -1.36 -7.08 -2.95
N ARG A 115 -0.54 -8.13 -2.90
CA ARG A 115 0.83 -8.02 -2.38
C ARG A 115 1.63 -7.10 -3.30
N LEU A 116 2.14 -5.99 -2.77
CA LEU A 116 3.19 -5.24 -3.45
C LEU A 116 4.40 -6.17 -3.57
N ALA A 117 4.78 -6.51 -4.80
CA ALA A 117 6.11 -7.02 -5.02
C ALA A 117 7.06 -5.90 -4.58
N LEU A 118 7.85 -6.13 -3.54
CA LEU A 118 9.00 -5.26 -3.27
C LEU A 118 9.74 -5.11 -4.60
N PRO A 119 10.13 -3.90 -5.02
CA PRO A 119 11.04 -3.77 -6.14
C PRO A 119 12.22 -4.67 -5.81
N THR A 120 12.43 -5.72 -6.61
CA THR A 120 13.69 -6.45 -6.57
C THR A 120 14.76 -5.39 -6.72
N PRO A 121 15.71 -5.27 -5.77
CA PRO A 121 16.79 -4.31 -5.94
C PRO A 121 17.44 -4.61 -7.30
N PRO A 122 17.76 -3.60 -8.11
CA PRO A 122 18.35 -3.83 -9.43
C PRO A 122 19.58 -4.72 -9.26
N VAL A 123 19.56 -5.88 -9.92
CA VAL A 123 20.73 -6.74 -10.07
C VAL A 123 21.79 -5.90 -10.79
N GLY A 124 22.75 -5.42 -10.02
CA GLY A 124 23.91 -4.70 -10.54
C GLY A 124 24.12 -3.32 -9.94
N SER A 125 24.68 -3.25 -8.73
CA SER A 125 25.83 -2.37 -8.47
C SER A 125 26.44 -2.60 -7.09
N THR A 126 27.71 -2.96 -7.16
CA THR A 126 28.78 -2.72 -6.18
C THR A 126 28.67 -3.42 -4.82
N LYS A 127 29.56 -4.40 -4.64
CA LYS A 127 29.97 -4.98 -3.36
C LYS A 127 30.16 -3.88 -2.30
N GLN A 128 29.19 -3.67 -1.42
CA GLN A 128 29.47 -3.07 -0.12
C GLN A 128 30.11 -4.15 0.73
N ALA A 129 31.41 -3.99 0.98
CA ALA A 129 32.16 -4.83 1.90
C ALA A 129 31.51 -4.73 3.28
N ASN A 130 30.91 -5.84 3.71
CA ASN A 130 30.35 -6.00 5.04
C ASN A 130 31.53 -6.13 6.03
N THR A 131 32.11 -5.01 6.44
CA THR A 131 32.98 -4.99 7.62
C THR A 131 32.10 -5.01 8.85
N SER A 132 32.22 -6.09 9.61
CA SER A 132 31.52 -6.29 10.89
C SER A 132 31.69 -5.05 11.79
N PRO A 133 30.69 -4.70 12.63
CA PRO A 133 30.82 -3.62 13.61
C PRO A 133 32.09 -3.71 14.47
N ALA A 134 32.57 -4.93 14.75
CA ALA A 134 33.79 -5.17 15.51
C ALA A 134 35.09 -4.83 14.74
N GLU A 135 35.03 -4.67 13.43
CA GLU A 135 36.16 -4.38 12.56
C GLU A 135 36.32 -2.88 12.31
N ARG A 136 35.20 -2.14 12.28
CA ARG A 136 35.19 -0.66 12.29
C ARG A 136 35.79 -0.09 13.57
N ILE A 137 35.38 -0.62 14.72
CA ILE A 137 35.92 -0.21 16.04
C ILE A 137 37.44 -0.45 16.11
N ARG A 138 37.93 -1.57 15.55
CA ARG A 138 39.37 -1.88 15.53
C ARG A 138 40.16 -0.95 14.60
N SER A 139 39.58 -0.53 13.47
CA SER A 139 40.20 0.41 12.53
C SER A 139 40.33 1.81 13.15
N ASP A 140 39.28 2.29 13.83
CA ASP A 140 39.26 3.62 14.44
C ASP A 140 40.25 3.72 15.62
N LEU A 141 40.39 2.66 16.42
CA LEU A 141 41.40 2.58 17.49
C LEU A 141 42.84 2.55 16.94
N ARG A 142 43.05 2.01 15.74
CA ARG A 142 44.38 1.99 15.09
C ARG A 142 44.76 3.38 14.57
N ALA A 143 43.83 4.07 13.91
CA ALA A 143 44.02 5.44 13.44
C ALA A 143 44.28 6.43 14.58
N ALA A 144 43.59 6.28 15.73
CA ALA A 144 43.81 7.12 16.90
C ALA A 144 45.19 6.88 17.57
N LYS A 145 45.78 5.69 17.41
CA LYS A 145 47.09 5.36 17.97
C LYS A 145 48.24 5.93 17.13
N ASP A 146 48.07 5.99 15.80
CA ASP A 146 49.09 6.55 14.90
C ASP A 146 49.15 8.09 14.99
N ALA A 147 48.03 8.77 15.24
CA ALA A 147 47.99 10.22 15.45
C ALA A 147 48.75 10.70 16.71
N ARG A 148 48.86 9.87 17.75
CA ARG A 148 49.61 10.21 18.97
C ARG A 148 51.13 10.07 18.82
N ARG A 149 51.61 9.40 17.78
CA ARG A 149 53.05 9.19 17.53
C ARG A 149 53.69 10.31 16.71
N ALA A 150 52.88 11.23 16.17
CA ALA A 150 53.31 12.29 15.26
C ALA A 150 53.40 13.69 15.91
N ILE A 151 53.46 13.79 17.24
CA ILE A 151 53.76 15.06 17.91
C ILE A 151 55.30 15.21 17.91
N PRO A 152 55.87 16.19 17.18
CA PRO A 152 57.29 16.46 17.24
C PRO A 152 57.62 17.03 18.62
N HIS A 153 58.61 16.44 19.30
CA HIS A 153 59.22 17.04 20.48
C HIS A 153 59.98 18.31 20.04
N PRO A 154 59.74 19.49 20.63
CA PRO A 154 60.65 20.61 20.47
C PRO A 154 61.92 20.36 21.30
N ASP A 155 63.08 20.46 20.65
CA ASP A 155 64.42 20.40 21.26
C ASP A 155 64.73 21.72 22.01
N PRO A 156 65.46 21.71 23.14
CA PRO A 156 65.56 22.83 24.05
C PRO A 156 66.89 23.59 23.88
N THR A 157 66.87 24.85 23.42
CA THR A 157 67.90 25.84 23.80
C THR A 157 67.56 27.25 23.32
N GLU A 158 67.23 28.15 24.25
CA GLU A 158 67.76 29.54 24.30
C GLU A 158 67.17 30.32 25.49
N PRO A 159 68.00 30.77 26.46
CA PRO A 159 67.79 32.02 27.21
C PRO A 159 68.74 33.11 26.66
N PRO A 160 68.71 34.40 27.09
CA PRO A 160 67.87 35.13 28.07
C PRO A 160 67.20 36.39 27.42
N SER A 161 66.38 37.23 28.08
CA SER A 161 66.76 38.29 29.04
C SER A 161 65.56 39.25 29.31
N PRO A 162 65.58 40.10 30.36
CA PRO A 162 64.39 40.72 30.95
C PRO A 162 64.19 42.23 30.65
N ALA A 163 63.00 42.75 30.99
CA ALA A 163 62.55 44.15 31.19
C ALA A 163 61.29 44.46 30.36
N LYS A 164 60.29 45.25 30.76
CA LYS A 164 60.06 46.11 31.93
C LYS A 164 58.55 46.43 32.02
N ASN A 165 58.14 46.66 33.24
CA ASN A 165 56.88 47.21 33.75
C ASN A 165 56.40 48.48 33.02
N GLN A 166 55.07 48.73 32.98
CA GLN A 166 54.38 49.97 33.40
C GLN A 166 52.95 50.15 32.84
N ASN A 167 51.99 50.30 33.77
CA ASN A 167 50.91 51.31 33.85
C ASN A 167 49.83 51.36 32.75
N GLY A 168 48.56 51.66 33.02
CA GLY A 168 47.90 52.16 34.21
C GLY A 168 46.38 52.24 34.00
N ALA A 169 45.66 52.29 35.11
CA ALA A 169 44.21 52.44 35.21
C ALA A 169 43.80 53.91 35.14
N THR A 170 42.65 54.22 34.53
CA THR A 170 41.89 55.47 34.71
C THR A 170 40.51 55.34 34.05
N PRO A 171 39.54 56.19 34.39
CA PRO A 171 38.80 56.30 35.65
C PRO A 171 37.36 55.76 35.56
#